data_AF-A0A4U5V8Q3-F1
#
_entry.id   AF-A0A4U5V8Q3-F1
#
_cell.length_a   1.000
_cell.length_b   1.000
_cell.length_c   1.000
_cell.angle_alpha   90.00
_cell.angle_beta   90.00
_cell.angle_gamma   90.00
#
_symmetry.space_group_name_H-M   'P 1'
#
loop_
_entity.id
_entity.type
_entity.pdbx_description
1 polymer ?
#
loop_
_entity_poly.entity_id
_entity_poly.type
_entity_poly.pdbx_seq_one_letter_code
_entity_poly.pdbx_strand_id
1 'polypeptide(L)'
;MHISVISSDGIPAFERCTTCCSQFHCPLCPKHLFKPNKPFRVRQQLAIHIKNAITFEDKKICRCNLTCRNGGHYHCPICDKTIIRRTDMETHVKSCAIQQESTSAAAQSNPSQESSFSLQVHLHPHLQIFSCNNQFKHLSSTPQQTHNSSSSPLIFLFWQ
;
A
#
# COMPACT_ATOMS: atom_id res chain seq x y z
N MET A 1 9.18 -1.90 6.70
CA MET A 1 9.32 -0.55 6.11
C MET A 1 8.61 -0.52 4.75
N HIS A 2 7.75 0.47 4.50
CA HIS A 2 6.92 0.56 3.29
C HIS A 2 7.72 1.08 2.08
N ILE A 3 7.36 0.71 0.83
CA ILE A 3 8.05 1.10 -0.42
C ILE A 3 8.15 2.62 -0.65
N SER A 4 7.29 3.41 -0.01
CA SER A 4 7.34 4.87 -0.05
C SER A 4 8.42 5.49 0.83
N VAL A 5 9.08 4.71 1.68
CA VAL A 5 10.23 5.12 2.48
C VAL A 5 11.47 4.58 1.78
N ILE A 6 12.34 5.47 1.32
CA ILE A 6 13.57 5.14 0.59
C ILE A 6 14.78 5.77 1.28
N SER A 7 15.97 5.24 1.02
CA SER A 7 17.23 5.86 1.45
C SER A 7 17.41 7.25 0.83
N SER A 8 18.18 8.13 1.48
CA SER A 8 18.41 9.52 1.05
C SER A 8 18.88 9.66 -0.40
N ASP A 9 19.72 8.74 -0.87
CA ASP A 9 20.26 8.74 -2.24
C ASP A 9 19.53 7.75 -3.17
N GLY A 10 18.48 7.10 -2.66
CA GLY A 10 17.74 6.08 -3.37
C GLY A 10 16.72 6.65 -4.37
N ILE A 11 16.51 5.91 -5.45
CA ILE A 11 15.33 6.04 -6.32
C ILE A 11 14.56 4.72 -6.23
N PRO A 12 13.23 4.73 -6.05
CA PRO A 12 12.45 3.50 -6.08
C PRO A 12 12.71 2.72 -7.38
N ALA A 13 13.08 1.45 -7.25
CA ALA A 13 13.22 0.58 -8.41
C ALA A 13 11.88 0.43 -9.13
N PHE A 14 11.92 0.39 -10.45
CA PHE A 14 10.75 0.14 -11.28
C PHE A 14 11.17 -0.71 -12.49
N GLU A 15 10.38 -1.73 -12.79
CA GLU A 15 10.66 -2.71 -13.83
C GLU A 15 9.60 -2.69 -14.92
N ARG A 16 9.92 -3.31 -16.05
CA ARG A 16 8.94 -3.52 -17.11
C ARG A 16 7.89 -4.49 -16.57
N CYS A 17 6.63 -4.12 -16.69
CA CYS A 17 5.55 -5.03 -16.36
C CYS A 17 5.57 -6.24 -17.30
N THR A 18 5.28 -7.41 -16.74
CA THR A 18 5.02 -8.65 -17.48
C THR A 18 3.65 -9.24 -17.14
N THR A 19 2.99 -8.71 -16.10
CA THR A 19 1.74 -9.28 -15.57
C THR A 19 0.48 -8.68 -16.20
N CYS A 20 0.43 -7.37 -16.44
CA CYS A 20 -0.78 -6.72 -16.96
C CYS A 20 -0.58 -5.94 -18.27
N CYS A 21 0.66 -5.59 -18.60
CA CYS A 21 1.02 -4.87 -19.83
C CYS A 21 2.53 -5.01 -20.04
N SER A 22 3.09 -4.40 -21.10
CA SER A 22 4.54 -4.39 -21.38
C SER A 22 5.23 -3.03 -21.08
N GLN A 23 4.55 -2.16 -20.32
CA GLN A 23 5.02 -0.81 -19.93
C GLN A 23 5.52 -0.76 -18.48
N PHE A 24 5.99 0.39 -18.02
CA PHE A 24 6.56 0.58 -16.68
C PHE A 24 5.55 1.27 -15.76
N HIS A 25 5.39 0.77 -14.54
CA HIS A 25 4.51 1.36 -13.52
C HIS A 25 5.28 2.26 -12.57
N CYS A 26 4.62 3.30 -12.06
CA CYS A 26 5.13 4.00 -10.88
C CYS A 26 4.89 3.10 -9.65
N PRO A 27 5.92 2.77 -8.85
CA PRO A 27 5.77 1.94 -7.66
C PRO A 27 4.98 2.62 -6.52
N LEU A 28 4.76 3.94 -6.59
CA LEU A 28 4.08 4.72 -5.54
C LEU A 28 2.67 5.16 -5.92
N CYS A 29 2.22 4.86 -7.14
CA CYS A 29 0.92 5.29 -7.66
C CYS A 29 0.14 4.14 -8.29
N PRO A 30 -1.18 4.07 -8.07
CA PRO A 30 -2.05 3.16 -8.80
C PRO A 30 -2.20 3.61 -10.26
N LYS A 31 -2.56 2.66 -11.13
CA LYS A 31 -2.64 2.85 -12.59
C LYS A 31 -3.60 3.97 -13.02
N HIS A 32 -4.61 4.27 -12.21
CA HIS A 32 -5.60 5.32 -12.50
C HIS A 32 -5.06 6.73 -12.21
N LEU A 33 -4.12 6.88 -11.27
CA LEU A 33 -3.46 8.16 -10.98
C LEU A 33 -2.24 8.38 -11.89
N PHE A 34 -1.52 7.32 -12.21
CA PHE A 34 -0.41 7.35 -13.14
C PHE A 34 -0.46 6.13 -14.05
N LYS A 35 -0.85 6.34 -15.31
CA LYS A 35 -0.91 5.25 -16.29
C LYS A 35 0.48 4.68 -16.54
N PRO A 36 0.59 3.37 -16.84
CA PRO A 36 1.85 2.78 -17.23
C PRO A 36 2.46 3.55 -18.40
N ASN A 37 3.78 3.70 -18.43
CA ASN A 37 4.44 4.60 -19.37
C ASN A 37 5.84 4.12 -19.79
N LYS A 38 6.48 4.86 -20.69
CA LYS A 38 7.89 4.69 -21.06
C LYS A 38 8.79 4.98 -19.84
N PRO A 39 9.98 4.35 -19.73
CA PRO A 39 10.89 4.48 -18.58
C PRO A 39 11.20 5.92 -18.18
N PHE A 40 11.45 6.80 -19.15
CA PHE A 40 11.80 8.20 -18.87
C PHE A 40 10.67 8.96 -18.16
N ARG A 41 9.41 8.71 -18.54
CA ARG A 41 8.24 9.34 -17.89
C ARG A 41 8.05 8.84 -16.47
N VAL A 42 8.30 7.55 -16.22
CA VAL A 42 8.27 6.99 -14.86
C VAL A 42 9.38 7.59 -13.99
N ARG A 43 10.60 7.73 -14.52
CA ARG A 43 11.70 8.41 -13.81
C ARG A 43 11.36 9.85 -13.44
N GLN A 44 10.77 10.61 -14.37
CA GLN A 44 10.32 11.97 -14.10
C GLN A 44 9.26 12.01 -12.98
N GLN A 45 8.31 11.07 -13.00
CA GLN A 45 7.32 10.96 -11.93
C GLN A 45 7.97 10.65 -10.57
N LEU A 46 8.92 9.71 -10.53
CA LEU A 46 9.67 9.39 -9.31
C LEU A 46 10.47 10.59 -8.80
N ALA A 47 11.09 11.37 -9.69
CA ALA A 47 11.77 12.60 -9.31
C ALA A 47 10.82 13.60 -8.62
N ILE A 48 9.54 13.66 -9.01
CA ILE A 48 8.52 14.47 -8.32
C ILE A 48 8.24 13.93 -6.92
N HIS A 49 8.13 12.61 -6.74
CA HIS A 49 7.97 12.01 -5.41
C HIS A 49 9.15 12.34 -4.49
N ILE A 50 10.37 12.20 -5.01
CA ILE A 50 11.62 12.43 -4.28
C ILE A 50 11.79 13.92 -3.94
N LYS A 51 11.54 14.81 -4.90
CA LYS A 51 11.60 16.27 -4.70
C LYS A 51 10.66 16.74 -3.60
N ASN A 52 9.50 16.11 -3.47
CA ASN A 52 8.46 16.46 -2.50
C ASN A 52 8.46 15.55 -1.25
N ALA A 53 9.49 14.72 -1.08
CA ALA A 53 9.60 13.83 0.06
C ALA A 53 9.96 14.60 1.34
N ILE A 54 9.55 14.05 2.48
CA ILE A 54 10.03 14.50 3.78
C ILE A 54 11.39 13.86 4.01
N THR A 55 12.42 14.67 4.27
CA THR A 55 13.73 14.16 4.68
C THR A 55 13.73 13.91 6.18
N PHE A 56 14.12 12.71 6.59
CA PHE A 56 14.27 12.31 7.98
C PHE A 56 15.50 11.40 8.07
N GLU A 57 16.55 11.86 8.75
CA GLU A 57 17.84 11.16 8.84
C GLU A 57 18.40 10.77 7.45
N ASP A 58 18.73 9.49 7.27
CA ASP A 58 19.20 8.87 6.04
C ASP A 58 18.04 8.42 5.12
N LYS A 59 16.82 8.93 5.34
CA LYS A 59 15.60 8.50 4.65
C LYS A 59 14.86 9.66 4.00
N LYS A 60 14.16 9.32 2.93
CA LYS A 60 13.13 10.14 2.26
C LYS A 60 11.79 9.43 2.34
N ILE A 61 10.81 10.11 2.91
CA ILE A 61 9.44 9.64 3.04
C ILE A 61 8.62 10.26 1.92
N CYS A 62 8.44 9.51 0.85
CA CYS A 62 7.64 9.92 -0.30
C CYS A 62 6.15 9.81 0.01
N ARG A 63 5.34 10.66 -0.64
CA ARG A 63 3.88 10.50 -0.61
C ARG A 63 3.48 9.24 -1.38
N CYS A 64 2.83 8.32 -0.68
CA CYS A 64 2.21 7.11 -1.21
C CYS A 64 0.80 7.44 -1.72
N ASN A 65 0.44 6.96 -2.91
CA ASN A 65 -0.93 7.01 -3.42
C ASN A 65 -1.51 5.61 -3.65
N LEU A 66 -0.82 4.55 -3.22
CA LEU A 66 -1.28 3.17 -3.34
C LEU A 66 -2.54 2.92 -2.50
N THR A 67 -3.15 1.77 -2.71
CA THR A 67 -4.41 1.36 -2.06
C THR A 67 -4.24 0.93 -0.60
N CYS A 68 -3.05 1.07 -0.01
CA CYS A 68 -2.83 0.79 1.42
C CYS A 68 -3.57 1.77 2.35
N ARG A 69 -3.98 2.95 1.85
CA ARG A 69 -4.91 3.86 2.53
C ARG A 69 -5.58 4.79 1.52
N ASN A 70 -6.84 5.16 1.79
CA ASN A 70 -7.56 6.09 0.93
C ASN A 70 -6.95 7.51 0.98
N GLY A 71 -6.75 8.11 -0.19
CA GLY A 71 -6.07 9.40 -0.34
C GLY A 71 -4.55 9.31 -0.16
N GLY A 72 -3.82 10.23 -0.79
CA GLY A 72 -2.36 10.20 -0.72
C GLY A 72 -1.84 10.54 0.67
N HIS A 73 -0.94 9.71 1.19
CA HIS A 73 -0.49 9.70 2.58
C HIS A 73 1.02 9.39 2.68
N TYR A 74 1.58 9.55 3.87
CA TYR A 74 2.96 9.23 4.21
C TYR A 74 2.98 8.07 5.22
N HIS A 75 4.01 7.22 5.15
CA HIS A 75 4.25 6.16 6.12
C HIS A 75 5.38 6.56 7.06
N CYS A 76 5.18 6.39 8.36
CA CYS A 76 6.26 6.59 9.31
C CYS A 76 7.32 5.48 9.12
N PRO A 77 8.63 5.81 9.12
CA PRO A 77 9.67 4.79 9.05
C PRO A 77 9.90 4.04 10.38
N ILE A 78 9.32 4.55 11.47
CA ILE A 78 9.58 4.15 12.85
C ILE A 78 8.45 3.28 13.41
N CYS A 79 7.20 3.59 13.05
CA CYS A 79 6.01 2.84 13.46
C CYS A 79 5.04 2.66 12.27
N ASP A 80 3.95 1.92 12.47
CA ASP A 80 2.98 1.62 11.41
C ASP A 80 1.99 2.77 11.11
N LYS A 81 2.15 3.94 11.72
CA LYS A 81 1.25 5.07 11.48
C LYS A 81 1.39 5.60 10.06
N THR A 82 0.23 5.91 9.47
CA THR A 82 0.13 6.67 8.22
C THR A 82 -0.51 8.03 8.47
N ILE A 83 -0.03 9.07 7.78
CA ILE A 83 -0.48 10.46 7.98
C ILE A 83 -0.69 11.11 6.63
N ILE A 84 -1.81 11.81 6.45
CA ILE A 84 -2.19 12.41 5.15
C ILE A 84 -1.44 13.74 4.92
N ARG A 85 -1.36 14.59 5.94
CA ARG A 85 -0.73 15.91 5.84
C ARG A 85 0.77 15.80 6.03
N ARG A 86 1.51 16.55 5.21
CA ARG A 86 2.98 16.59 5.26
C ARG A 86 3.50 17.13 6.59
N THR A 87 2.97 18.27 7.04
CA THR A 87 3.35 18.93 8.30
C THR A 87 3.15 18.01 9.50
N ASP A 88 2.04 17.29 9.53
CA ASP A 88 1.70 16.36 10.61
C ASP A 88 2.69 15.17 10.62
N MET A 89 3.09 14.68 9.44
CA MET A 89 4.11 13.65 9.32
C MET A 89 5.49 14.14 9.76
N GLU A 90 5.89 15.36 9.37
CA GLU A 90 7.16 15.98 9.79
C GLU A 90 7.26 16.12 11.31
N THR A 91 6.18 16.54 11.97
CA THR A 91 6.12 16.60 13.44
C THR A 91 6.12 15.20 14.04
N HIS A 92 5.36 14.27 13.46
CA HIS A 92 5.25 12.91 13.97
C HIS A 92 6.58 12.16 13.97
N VAL A 93 7.35 12.18 12.88
CA VAL A 93 8.60 11.39 12.83
C VAL A 93 9.62 11.83 13.87
N LYS A 94 9.66 13.14 14.16
CA LYS A 94 10.53 13.70 15.22
C LYS A 94 10.14 13.19 16.61
N SER A 95 8.86 13.25 16.95
CA SER A 95 8.40 12.78 18.27
C SER A 95 8.41 11.25 18.38
N CYS A 96 8.17 10.54 17.27
CA CYS A 96 8.20 9.08 17.22
C CYS A 96 9.61 8.53 17.47
N ALA A 97 10.66 9.21 16.98
CA ALA A 97 12.05 8.85 17.24
C ALA A 97 12.40 8.95 18.72
N ILE A 98 12.06 10.08 19.35
CA ILE A 98 12.29 10.31 20.80
C ILE A 98 11.58 9.25 21.64
N GLN A 99 10.34 8.91 21.28
CA GLN A 99 9.57 7.87 21.98
C GLN A 99 10.21 6.49 21.83
N GLN A 100 10.73 6.14 20.65
CA GLN A 100 11.41 4.85 20.47
C GLN A 100 12.67 4.73 21.34
N GLU A 101 13.51 5.76 21.39
CA GLU A 101 14.71 5.78 22.24
C GLU A 101 14.37 5.63 23.73
N SER A 102 13.25 6.24 24.14
CA SER A 102 12.76 6.13 25.53
C SER A 102 12.29 4.70 25.87
N THR A 103 11.66 4.01 24.92
CA THR A 103 11.16 2.64 25.11
C THR A 103 12.25 1.58 25.01
N SER A 104 13.29 1.79 24.19
CA SER A 104 14.41 0.86 24.05
C SER A 104 15.36 0.90 25.26
N ALA A 105 15.51 2.06 25.91
CA ALA A 105 16.26 2.19 27.17
C ALA A 105 15.55 1.51 28.36
N ALA A 106 14.21 1.52 28.39
CA ALA A 106 13.42 0.88 29.46
C ALA A 106 13.31 -0.65 29.32
N ALA A 107 13.58 -1.21 28.15
CA ALA A 107 13.48 -2.65 27.89
C ALA A 107 14.70 -3.48 28.38
N GLN A 108 15.71 -2.86 29.00
CA GLN A 108 16.91 -3.54 29.50
C GLN A 108 16.97 -3.74 31.03
N SER A 109 15.90 -3.44 31.77
CA SER A 109 15.79 -3.82 33.19
C SER A 109 14.60 -4.77 33.40
N ASN A 110 14.86 -6.07 33.29
CA ASN A 110 13.97 -7.12 33.79
C ASN A 110 14.25 -7.32 35.30
N PRO A 111 13.26 -7.66 36.15
CA PRO A 111 12.90 -9.08 36.25
C PRO A 111 11.41 -9.38 36.49
N SER A 112 11.08 -10.62 36.16
CA SER A 112 9.92 -11.42 36.54
C SER A 112 9.31 -11.06 37.90
N GLN A 113 7.99 -10.80 37.91
CA GLN A 113 7.15 -10.97 39.09
C GLN A 113 5.93 -11.78 38.64
N GLU A 114 5.97 -13.08 38.95
CA GLU A 114 4.77 -13.87 39.18
C GLU A 114 3.93 -13.16 40.25
N SER A 115 2.67 -12.89 39.97
CA SER A 115 1.67 -12.75 41.03
C SER A 115 0.48 -13.62 40.68
N SER A 116 0.38 -14.66 41.51
CA SER A 116 -0.67 -15.65 41.58
C SER A 116 -2.03 -14.98 41.77
N PHE A 117 -3.01 -15.30 40.92
CA PHE A 117 -4.40 -15.24 41.32
C PHE A 117 -5.09 -16.53 40.89
N SER A 118 -5.52 -17.28 41.90
CA SER A 118 -6.18 -18.58 41.76
C SER A 118 -7.53 -18.46 41.06
N LEU A 119 -7.69 -19.30 40.05
CA LEU A 119 -8.87 -20.10 39.68
C LEU A 119 -10.26 -19.45 39.90
N GLN A 120 -10.93 -19.12 38.79
CA GLN A 120 -12.26 -19.67 38.55
C GLN A 120 -12.34 -20.28 37.16
N VAL A 121 -12.45 -21.60 37.18
CA VAL A 121 -12.67 -22.50 36.06
C VAL A 121 -14.06 -22.24 35.49
N HIS A 122 -14.14 -21.88 34.21
CA HIS A 122 -15.31 -22.25 33.43
C HIS A 122 -14.83 -22.96 32.16
N LEU A 123 -15.05 -24.28 32.17
CA LEU A 123 -14.88 -25.17 31.02
C LEU A 123 -15.84 -24.70 29.91
N HIS A 124 -15.36 -24.50 28.69
CA HIS A 124 -15.42 -25.55 27.67
C HIS A 124 -14.70 -25.14 26.36
N PRO A 125 -14.20 -26.14 25.61
CA PRO A 125 -13.18 -26.04 24.57
C PRO A 125 -13.85 -25.76 23.20
N HIS A 126 -13.19 -25.49 22.08
CA HIS A 126 -11.89 -25.97 21.61
C HIS A 126 -11.38 -25.07 20.46
N LEU A 127 -10.06 -24.86 20.51
CA LEU A 127 -9.10 -24.31 19.55
C LEU A 127 -9.46 -24.45 18.07
N GLN A 128 -9.34 -23.35 17.30
CA GLN A 128 -8.15 -22.91 16.54
C GLN A 128 -7.63 -23.94 15.54
N ILE A 129 -7.73 -23.61 14.24
CA ILE A 129 -6.66 -23.87 13.28
C ILE A 129 -6.51 -22.63 12.37
N PHE A 130 -5.31 -22.05 12.42
CA PHE A 130 -4.74 -21.23 11.36
C PHE A 130 -4.62 -22.07 10.09
N SER A 131 -5.22 -21.62 8.99
CA SER A 131 -4.71 -21.94 7.66
C SER A 131 -5.16 -20.87 6.68
N CYS A 132 -4.23 -19.98 6.31
CA CYS A 132 -4.38 -19.14 5.13
C CYS A 132 -4.21 -20.07 3.93
N ASN A 133 -5.31 -20.65 3.47
CA ASN A 133 -5.34 -21.40 2.22
C ASN A 133 -5.79 -20.51 1.09
N ASN A 134 -4.82 -20.25 0.22
CA ASN A 134 -4.97 -19.89 -1.17
C ASN A 134 -5.94 -20.88 -1.83
N GLN A 135 -7.11 -20.41 -2.29
CA GLN A 135 -7.97 -21.20 -3.16
C GLN A 135 -8.45 -20.34 -4.33
N PHE A 136 -7.75 -20.49 -5.44
CA PHE A 136 -8.31 -20.36 -6.78
C PHE A 136 -9.65 -21.11 -6.85
N LYS A 137 -10.72 -20.40 -7.18
CA LYS A 137 -11.89 -20.99 -7.83
C LYS A 137 -12.17 -20.24 -9.12
N HIS A 138 -11.65 -20.82 -10.20
CA HIS A 138 -12.28 -20.81 -11.50
C HIS A 138 -13.73 -21.29 -11.33
N LEU A 139 -14.72 -20.55 -11.85
CA LEU A 139 -15.90 -21.12 -12.47
C LEU A 139 -16.59 -20.05 -13.35
N SER A 140 -16.33 -20.15 -14.66
CA SER A 140 -17.33 -19.98 -15.72
C SER A 140 -18.52 -20.94 -15.44
N SER A 141 -19.79 -20.73 -15.78
CA SER A 141 -20.40 -20.06 -16.93
C SER A 141 -21.94 -20.09 -16.76
N THR A 142 -22.63 -19.04 -17.26
CA THR A 142 -23.95 -19.03 -17.97
C THR A 142 -25.26 -19.49 -17.27
N PRO A 143 -26.47 -19.22 -17.82
CA PRO A 143 -26.90 -18.23 -18.84
C PRO A 143 -28.12 -17.39 -18.39
N GLN A 144 -28.41 -16.27 -19.06
CA GLN A 144 -29.81 -15.90 -19.27
C GLN A 144 -29.99 -15.17 -20.60
N GLN A 145 -30.64 -15.89 -21.52
CA GLN A 145 -31.22 -15.36 -22.75
C GLN A 145 -32.45 -14.54 -22.40
N THR A 146 -32.58 -13.34 -22.97
CA THR A 146 -33.89 -12.80 -23.34
C THR A 146 -33.83 -12.40 -24.80
N HIS A 147 -34.58 -13.16 -25.58
CA HIS A 147 -35.08 -12.86 -26.91
C HIS A 147 -35.85 -11.52 -26.90
N ASN A 148 -35.61 -10.64 -27.87
CA ASN A 148 -36.59 -10.44 -28.93
C ASN A 148 -36.04 -9.51 -30.03
N SER A 149 -36.24 -10.01 -31.23
CA SER A 149 -36.02 -9.45 -32.57
C SER A 149 -36.82 -8.19 -32.86
N SER A 150 -36.27 -7.28 -33.67
CA SER A 150 -36.77 -7.05 -35.05
C SER A 150 -36.10 -5.84 -35.74
N SER A 151 -35.67 -6.07 -36.99
CA SER A 151 -35.71 -5.14 -38.13
C SER A 151 -34.56 -4.13 -38.35
N SER A 152 -33.62 -4.52 -39.20
CA SER A 152 -32.90 -3.69 -40.19
C SER A 152 -33.89 -3.22 -41.30
N PRO A 153 -33.61 -2.19 -42.15
CA PRO A 153 -32.32 -2.00 -42.83
C PRO A 153 -31.83 -0.55 -43.13
N LEU A 154 -30.53 -0.52 -43.45
CA LEU A 154 -29.77 0.32 -44.39
C LEU A 154 -30.41 1.61 -44.93
N ILE A 155 -29.66 2.73 -44.80
CA ILE A 155 -29.50 3.75 -45.86
C ILE A 155 -28.09 4.37 -45.71
N PHE A 156 -27.32 4.26 -46.81
CA PHE A 156 -26.15 5.06 -47.17
C PHE A 156 -26.53 6.53 -47.35
N LEU A 157 -25.59 7.47 -47.14
CA LEU A 157 -25.41 8.80 -47.80
C LEU A 157 -24.40 9.59 -46.91
N PHE A 158 -23.11 9.74 -47.24
CA PHE A 158 -22.44 10.67 -48.17
C PHE A 158 -22.66 12.19 -47.90
N TRP A 159 -21.53 12.94 -47.88
CA TRP A 159 -21.32 14.41 -47.79
C TRP A 159 -21.48 15.07 -46.40
N GLN A 160 -20.62 15.99 -45.93
CA GLN A 160 -19.61 16.86 -46.56
C GLN A 160 -18.50 17.18 -45.56
#